data_AF-A0A0N7LSU1-F1
#
_entry.id   AF-A0A0N7LSU1-F1
#
_cell.length_a   1.000
_cell.length_b   1.000
_cell.length_c   1.000
_cell.angle_alpha   90.00
_cell.angle_beta   90.00
_cell.angle_gamma   90.00
#
_symmetry.space_group_name_H-M   'P 1'
#
loop_
_entity.id
_entity.type
_entity.pdbx_description
1 polymer ?
#
loop_
_entity_poly.entity_id
_entity_poly.type
_entity_poly.pdbx_seq_one_letter_code
_entity_poly.pdbx_strand_id
1 'polypeptide(L)'
;MEEDLGFTDWPEHSKDIYYALQLLSEDGQHASLAELKKHKLTAEIAYPTLFRGLQKLIEEGKIRRVGTARSGLYEVVGDSSSE
;
A
#
# COMPACT_ATOMS: atom_id res chain seq x y z
N MET A 1 14.28 15.11 8.58
CA MET A 1 13.41 14.85 9.74
C MET A 1 12.30 14.00 9.17
N GLU A 2 12.22 12.73 9.56
CA GLU A 2 11.25 11.79 9.01
C GLU A 2 9.86 12.31 9.33
N GLU A 3 9.06 12.60 8.31
CA GLU A 3 7.64 12.91 8.46
C GLU A 3 7.01 11.68 9.11
N ASP A 4 6.71 11.79 10.41
CA ASP A 4 5.99 10.77 11.15
C ASP A 4 4.56 10.76 10.58
N LEU A 5 4.36 9.95 9.54
CA LEU A 5 3.09 9.73 8.86
C LEU A 5 2.04 9.00 9.76
N GLY A 6 2.25 9.00 11.08
CA GLY A 6 1.42 8.31 12.07
C GLY A 6 1.58 6.79 12.03
N PHE A 7 2.68 6.28 11.48
CA PHE A 7 2.91 4.84 11.32
C PHE A 7 3.61 4.18 12.53
N THR A 8 3.75 4.88 13.66
CA THR A 8 4.55 4.40 14.81
C THR A 8 4.08 3.04 15.33
N ASP A 9 2.78 2.72 15.22
CA ASP A 9 2.20 1.44 15.66
C ASP A 9 2.20 0.34 14.57
N TRP A 10 2.56 0.66 13.33
CA TRP A 10 2.46 -0.30 12.25
C TRP A 10 3.64 -1.27 12.23
N PRO A 11 3.38 -2.56 12.02
CA PRO A 11 4.46 -3.51 11.83
C PRO A 11 5.23 -3.16 10.55
N GLU A 12 6.53 -3.43 10.56
CA GLU A 12 7.47 -3.01 9.50
C GLU A 12 6.98 -3.41 8.10
N HIS A 13 6.51 -4.65 7.94
CA HIS A 13 5.93 -5.14 6.70
C HIS A 13 4.73 -4.32 6.19
N SER A 14 3.89 -3.75 7.07
CA SER A 14 2.78 -2.89 6.67
C SER A 14 3.26 -1.55 6.13
N LYS A 15 4.34 -1.00 6.70
CA LYS A 15 4.99 0.22 6.21
C LYS A 15 5.61 -0.04 4.83
N ASP A 16 6.34 -1.13 4.68
CA ASP A 16 6.93 -1.54 3.39
C ASP A 16 5.87 -1.68 2.29
N ILE A 17 4.73 -2.30 2.61
CA ILE A 17 3.61 -2.44 1.66
C ILE A 17 3.05 -1.07 1.29
N TYR A 18 2.85 -0.17 2.27
CA TYR A 18 2.33 1.16 2.02
C TYR A 18 3.29 1.99 1.15
N TYR A 19 4.58 2.02 1.49
CA TYR A 19 5.59 2.74 0.70
C TYR A 19 5.75 2.15 -0.70
N ALA A 20 5.76 0.82 -0.84
CA ALA A 20 5.77 0.17 -2.14
C ALA A 20 4.54 0.57 -2.97
N LEU A 21 3.35 0.60 -2.35
CA LEU A 21 2.14 1.02 -3.02
C LEU A 21 2.24 2.49 -3.46
N GLN A 22 2.74 3.38 -2.61
CA GLN A 22 2.90 4.80 -2.93
C GLN A 22 3.86 5.02 -4.11
N LEU A 23 4.99 4.29 -4.14
CA LEU A 23 5.96 4.34 -5.23
C LEU A 23 5.40 3.75 -6.53
N LEU A 24 4.60 2.68 -6.45
CA LEU A 24 3.98 2.06 -7.62
C LEU A 24 2.75 2.83 -8.13
N SER A 25 2.15 3.67 -7.28
CA SER A 25 0.99 4.51 -7.59
C SER A 25 1.36 5.94 -7.99
N GLU A 26 2.64 6.24 -8.18
CA GLU A 26 3.10 7.52 -8.73
C GLU A 26 2.44 7.77 -10.11
N ASP A 27 2.03 9.01 -10.40
CA ASP A 27 1.24 9.42 -11.58
C ASP A 27 -0.27 9.07 -11.56
N GLY A 28 -0.87 8.87 -10.38
CA GLY A 28 -2.32 8.66 -10.23
C GLY A 28 -2.79 7.26 -10.66
N GLN A 29 -1.87 6.30 -10.68
CA GLN A 29 -2.14 4.92 -11.10
C GLN A 29 -2.44 3.99 -9.91
N HIS A 30 -3.07 2.86 -10.20
CA HIS A 30 -3.34 1.81 -9.23
C HIS A 30 -2.28 0.71 -9.34
N ALA A 31 -1.79 0.24 -8.21
CA ALA A 31 -0.84 -0.86 -8.18
C ALA A 31 -1.56 -2.19 -7.92
N SER A 32 -1.15 -3.23 -8.66
CA SER A 32 -1.71 -4.57 -8.48
C SER A 32 -0.95 -5.34 -7.40
N LEU A 33 -1.61 -6.36 -6.83
CA LEU A 33 -0.96 -7.31 -5.91
C LEU A 33 0.31 -7.93 -6.53
N ALA A 34 0.31 -8.18 -7.84
CA ALA A 34 1.45 -8.74 -8.53
C ALA A 34 2.63 -7.77 -8.62
N GLU A 35 2.37 -6.48 -8.84
CA GLU A 35 3.40 -5.44 -8.87
C GLU A 35 3.97 -5.19 -7.48
N LEU A 36 3.12 -5.13 -6.46
CA LEU A 36 3.56 -5.15 -5.06
C LEU A 36 4.47 -6.35 -4.79
N LYS A 37 4.10 -7.57 -5.21
CA LYS A 37 4.93 -8.73 -4.93
C LYS A 37 6.28 -8.71 -5.65
N LYS A 38 6.42 -7.99 -6.76
CA LYS A 38 7.69 -7.82 -7.47
C LYS A 38 8.54 -6.67 -6.92
N HIS A 39 7.93 -5.75 -6.18
CA HIS A 39 8.62 -4.57 -5.66
C HIS A 39 9.62 -4.94 -4.56
N LYS A 40 10.78 -4.29 -4.55
CA LYS A 40 11.92 -4.59 -3.67
C LYS A 40 11.59 -4.63 -2.17
N LEU A 41 10.68 -3.76 -1.71
CA LEU A 41 10.29 -3.66 -0.29
C LEU A 41 9.40 -4.82 0.16
N THR A 42 8.72 -5.48 -0.78
CA THR A 42 7.64 -6.44 -0.54
C THR A 42 7.91 -7.80 -1.18
N ALA A 43 9.01 -7.92 -1.94
CA ALA A 43 9.45 -9.14 -2.61
C ALA A 43 9.71 -10.28 -1.63
N GLU A 44 10.24 -9.98 -0.45
CA GLU A 44 10.56 -10.97 0.59
C GLU A 44 9.35 -11.32 1.47
N ILE A 45 8.31 -10.49 1.45
CA ILE A 45 7.11 -10.67 2.27
C ILE A 45 6.23 -11.78 1.68
N ALA A 46 5.90 -12.79 2.48
CA ALA A 46 5.02 -13.87 2.04
C ALA A 46 3.61 -13.34 1.67
N TYR A 47 2.98 -13.91 0.64
CA TYR A 47 1.60 -13.57 0.22
C TYR A 47 0.58 -13.46 1.38
N PRO A 48 0.50 -14.40 2.35
CA PRO A 48 -0.43 -14.28 3.46
C PRO A 48 -0.14 -13.08 4.37
N THR A 49 1.12 -12.68 4.53
CA THR A 49 1.51 -11.48 5.30
C THR A 49 1.17 -10.23 4.50
N LEU A 50 1.43 -10.24 3.20
CA LEU A 50 1.12 -9.13 2.31
C LEU A 50 -0.38 -8.86 2.24
N PHE A 51 -1.20 -9.91 2.19
CA PHE A 51 -2.66 -9.79 2.21
C PHE A 51 -3.19 -9.24 3.55
N ARG A 52 -2.63 -9.70 4.68
CA ARG A 52 -2.97 -9.15 6.01
C ARG A 52 -2.56 -7.68 6.13
N GLY A 53 -1.38 -7.32 5.63
CA GLY A 53 -0.93 -5.94 5.57
C GLY A 53 -1.90 -5.08 4.78
N LEU A 54 -2.23 -5.47 3.54
CA LEU A 54 -3.23 -4.78 2.71
C LEU A 54 -4.59 -4.65 3.39
N GLN A 55 -5.09 -5.69 4.06
CA GLN A 55 -6.34 -5.60 4.81
C GLN A 55 -6.27 -4.56 5.92
N LYS A 56 -5.22 -4.58 6.75
CA LYS A 56 -5.01 -3.58 7.80
C LYS A 56 -4.95 -2.17 7.22
N LEU A 57 -4.24 -1.98 6.10
CA LEU A 57 -4.16 -0.69 5.41
C LEU A 57 -5.54 -0.19 4.92
N ILE A 58 -6.41 -1.09 4.48
CA ILE A 58 -7.78 -0.77 4.06
C ILE A 58 -8.66 -0.42 5.28
N GLU A 59 -8.56 -1.21 6.35
CA GLU A 59 -9.32 -0.99 7.60
C GLU A 59 -8.96 0.35 8.24
N GLU A 60 -7.68 0.74 8.17
CA GLU A 60 -7.17 2.02 8.66
C GLU A 60 -7.44 3.19 7.68
N GLY A 61 -8.07 2.92 6.53
CA GLY A 61 -8.45 3.95 5.55
C GLY A 61 -7.29 4.57 4.77
N LYS A 62 -6.13 3.92 4.75
CA LYS A 62 -4.88 4.44 4.16
C LYS A 62 -4.69 4.02 2.70
N ILE A 63 -5.35 2.93 2.30
CA ILE A 63 -5.43 2.48 0.91
C ILE A 63 -6.86 2.05 0.62
N ARG A 64 -7.24 1.98 -0.65
CA ARG A 64 -8.51 1.36 -1.06
C ARG A 64 -8.34 0.47 -2.28
N ARG A 65 -9.26 -0.48 -2.42
CA ARG A 65 -9.34 -1.32 -3.62
C ARG A 65 -9.99 -0.53 -4.74
N VAL A 66 -9.42 -0.65 -5.95
CA VAL A 66 -9.93 0.04 -7.13
C VAL A 66 -10.60 -0.92 -8.09
N GLY A 67 -11.72 -0.49 -8.66
CA GLY A 67 -12.49 -1.25 -9.65
C GLY A 67 -13.42 -2.28 -9.01
N THR A 68 -13.53 -3.45 -9.65
CA THR A 68 -14.44 -4.52 -9.22
C THR A 68 -13.81 -5.42 -8.15
N ALA A 69 -14.62 -6.24 -7.49
CA ALA A 69 -14.17 -7.18 -6.45
C ALA A 69 -13.02 -8.13 -6.88
N ARG A 70 -12.78 -8.32 -8.18
CA ARG A 70 -11.70 -9.16 -8.74
C ARG A 70 -10.55 -8.40 -9.37
N SER A 71 -10.55 -7.06 -9.32
CA SER A 71 -9.54 -6.27 -9.99
C SER A 71 -8.14 -6.45 -9.39
N GLY A 72 -8.05 -6.71 -8.08
CA GLY A 72 -6.76 -6.87 -7.39
C GLY A 72 -5.87 -5.63 -7.44
N LEU A 73 -6.48 -4.46 -7.71
CA LEU A 73 -5.84 -3.15 -7.78
C LEU A 73 -6.08 -2.40 -6.48
N TYR A 74 -5.05 -1.69 -6.04
CA TYR A 74 -5.05 -0.89 -4.83
C TYR A 74 -4.49 0.49 -5.15
N GLU A 75 -5.05 1.52 -4.52
CA GLU A 75 -4.55 2.89 -4.55
C GLU A 75 -4.28 3.36 -3.11
N VAL A 76 -3.27 4.21 -2.94
CA VAL A 76 -3.04 4.91 -1.67
C VAL A 76 -4.10 5.99 -1.51
N VAL A 77 -4.78 6.01 -0.36
CA VAL A 77 -5.64 7.12 0.07
C VAL A 77 -4.71 8.14 0.72
N GLY A 78 -3.90 8.77 -0.13
CA GLY A 78 -2.92 9.77 0.22
C GLY A 78 -3.40 11.10 -0.33
N ASP A 79 -3.37 12.11 0.53
CA ASP A 79 -3.87 13.46 0.30
C ASP A 79 -3.47 13.95 -1.10
N SER A 80 -4.47 14.17 -1.96
CA SER A 80 -4.33 15.15 -3.02
C SER A 80 -4.21 16.52 -2.33
N SER A 81 -3.06 16.80 -1.71
CA SER A 81 -2.61 18.16 -1.47
C SER A 81 -2.19 18.70 -2.84
N SER A 82 -3.20 18.96 -3.67
CA SER A 82 -3.14 20.01 -4.65
C SER A 82 -3.74 21.23 -3.96
N GLU A 83 -2.88 22.07 -3.36
CA GLU A 83 -3.02 23.54 -3.40
C GLU A 83 -1.70 24.21 -3.00
#